data_AF-A0A7W8KJU2-F1
#
_entry.id   AF-A0A7W8KJU2-F1
#
_cell.length_a   1.000
_cell.length_b   1.000
_cell.length_c   1.000
_cell.angle_alpha   90.00
_cell.angle_beta   90.00
_cell.angle_gamma   90.00
#
_symmetry.space_group_name_H-M   'P 1'
#
loop_
_entity.id
_entity.type
_entity.pdbx_description
1 polymer ?
#
loop_
_entity_poly.entity_id
_entity_poly.type
_entity_poly.pdbx_seq_one_letter_code
_entity_poly.pdbx_strand_id
1 'polypeptide(L)'
;MRRNCGRWILAALLLVGADWHVLHTDLPGNFSNRAAHLLLLALLGFALARVVGRRGVALALCAWWSAALQWHLAFVPGHEVGVNVWLPDVLAAIAGAWWAVRRPALAARVNGVRSVAVLSDIPR
;
A
#
# COMPACT_ATOMS: atom_id res chain seq x y z
N MET A 1 -17.85 9.41 0.57
CA MET A 1 -16.52 8.97 0.08
C MET A 1 -16.66 7.66 -0.72
N ARG A 2 -16.98 7.69 -2.03
CA ARG A 2 -17.11 6.44 -2.83
C ARG A 2 -16.53 6.52 -4.26
N ARG A 3 -16.19 7.70 -4.78
CA ARG A 3 -15.89 7.89 -6.23
C ARG A 3 -14.55 7.33 -6.72
N ASN A 4 -13.60 6.98 -5.84
CA ASN A 4 -12.25 6.56 -6.27
C ASN A 4 -11.88 5.12 -5.92
N CYS A 5 -12.76 4.35 -5.25
CA CYS A 5 -12.43 2.98 -4.84
C CYS A 5 -12.14 2.08 -6.05
N GLY A 6 -12.88 2.21 -7.16
CA GLY A 6 -12.68 1.38 -8.36
C GLY A 6 -11.29 1.53 -8.98
N ARG A 7 -10.75 2.74 -9.04
CA ARG A 7 -9.40 2.99 -9.60
C ARG A 7 -8.31 2.38 -8.72
N TRP A 8 -8.47 2.41 -7.39
CA TRP A 8 -7.51 1.81 -6.46
C TRP A 8 -7.63 0.28 -6.40
N ILE A 9 -8.82 -0.28 -6.61
CA ILE A 9 -9.00 -1.73 -6.80
C ILE A 9 -8.29 -2.18 -8.07
N LEU A 10 -8.51 -1.48 -9.20
CA LEU A 10 -7.80 -1.77 -10.45
C LEU A 10 -6.28 -1.64 -10.27
N ALA A 11 -5.80 -0.60 -9.58
CA ALA A 11 -4.39 -0.46 -9.26
C ALA A 11 -3.86 -1.63 -8.42
N ALA A 12 -4.59 -2.08 -7.39
CA ALA A 12 -4.20 -3.22 -6.58
C ALA A 12 -4.13 -4.53 -7.40
N LEU A 13 -5.11 -4.76 -8.28
CA LEU A 13 -5.11 -5.93 -9.18
C LEU A 13 -3.94 -5.89 -10.16
N LEU A 14 -3.64 -4.72 -10.74
CA LEU A 14 -2.50 -4.54 -11.62
C LEU A 14 -1.17 -4.78 -10.89
N LEU A 15 -1.05 -4.32 -9.64
CA LEU A 15 0.15 -4.52 -8.83
C LEU A 15 0.36 -6.00 -8.49
N VAL A 16 -0.71 -6.74 -8.15
CA VAL A 16 -0.66 -8.19 -7.95
C VAL A 16 -0.21 -8.91 -9.22
N GLY A 17 -0.74 -8.54 -10.38
CA GLY A 17 -0.33 -9.14 -11.66
C GLY A 17 1.13 -8.80 -12.03
N ALA A 18 1.57 -7.57 -11.79
CA ALA A 18 2.94 -7.15 -12.01
C ALA A 18 3.91 -7.90 -11.08
N ASP A 19 3.53 -8.09 -9.83
CA ASP A 19 4.31 -8.82 -8.83
C ASP A 19 4.52 -10.27 -9.22
N TRP A 20 3.44 -10.92 -9.67
CA TRP A 20 3.50 -12.25 -10.24
C TRP A 20 4.46 -12.35 -11.43
N HIS A 21 4.41 -11.38 -12.36
CA HIS A 21 5.26 -11.36 -13.54
C HIS A 21 6.75 -11.18 -13.18
N VAL A 22 7.05 -10.26 -12.26
CA VAL A 22 8.42 -10.01 -11.77
C VAL A 22 9.02 -11.27 -11.15
N LEU A 23 8.24 -12.03 -10.40
CA LEU A 23 8.67 -13.29 -9.81
C LEU A 23 9.01 -14.39 -10.83
N HIS A 24 8.37 -14.37 -12.00
CA HIS A 24 8.56 -15.36 -13.07
C HIS A 24 9.51 -14.91 -14.17
N THR A 25 10.02 -13.67 -14.08
CA THR A 25 10.99 -13.14 -15.03
C THR A 25 12.35 -13.08 -14.37
N ASP A 26 13.36 -13.63 -15.07
CA ASP A 26 14.76 -13.53 -14.65
C ASP A 26 15.26 -12.10 -14.92
N LEU A 27 14.86 -11.16 -14.07
CA LEU A 27 15.49 -9.84 -14.04
C LEU A 27 16.98 -10.03 -13.71
N PRO A 28 17.88 -9.27 -14.37
CA PRO A 28 19.31 -9.41 -14.12
C PRO A 28 19.65 -9.10 -12.65
N GLY A 29 20.02 -10.15 -11.91
CA GLY A 29 20.46 -10.12 -10.51
C GLY A 29 19.34 -10.27 -9.47
N ASN A 30 19.56 -11.14 -8.47
CA ASN A 30 18.62 -11.43 -7.38
C ASN A 30 18.20 -10.17 -6.58
N PHE A 31 19.10 -9.19 -6.44
CA PHE A 31 18.80 -7.95 -5.71
C PHE A 31 17.77 -7.08 -6.44
N SER A 32 17.90 -6.95 -7.77
CA SER A 32 16.98 -6.16 -8.60
C SER A 32 15.56 -6.71 -8.54
N ASN A 33 15.44 -8.04 -8.61
CA ASN A 33 14.15 -8.73 -8.51
C ASN A 33 13.49 -8.50 -7.14
N ARG A 34 14.29 -8.62 -6.06
CA ARG A 34 13.81 -8.39 -4.69
C ARG A 34 13.41 -6.94 -4.43
N ALA A 35 14.16 -5.97 -4.92
CA ALA A 35 13.83 -4.56 -4.77
C ALA A 35 12.53 -4.20 -5.52
N ALA A 36 12.32 -4.75 -6.71
CA ALA A 36 11.09 -4.58 -7.47
C ALA A 36 9.88 -5.18 -6.74
N HIS A 37 10.02 -6.39 -6.20
CA HIS A 37 9.00 -7.06 -5.39
C HIS A 37 8.59 -6.21 -4.16
N LEU A 38 9.58 -5.75 -3.37
CA LEU A 38 9.33 -4.91 -2.20
C LEU A 38 8.64 -3.60 -2.58
N LEU A 39 9.02 -2.98 -3.70
CA LEU A 39 8.36 -1.77 -4.19
C LEU A 39 6.90 -2.04 -4.58
N LEU A 40 6.62 -3.16 -5.25
CA LEU A 40 5.26 -3.55 -5.63
C LEU A 40 4.38 -3.80 -4.40
N LEU A 41 4.92 -4.45 -3.36
CA LEU A 41 4.22 -4.64 -2.09
C LEU A 41 3.97 -3.33 -1.34
N ALA A 42 4.91 -2.38 -1.37
CA ALA A 42 4.69 -1.04 -0.83
C ALA A 42 3.55 -0.33 -1.58
N LEU A 43 3.55 -0.39 -2.92
CA LEU A 43 2.46 0.19 -3.73
C LEU A 43 1.12 -0.51 -3.47
N LEU A 44 1.13 -1.84 -3.26
CA LEU A 44 -0.07 -2.62 -2.95
C LEU A 44 -0.64 -2.23 -1.59
N GLY A 45 0.21 -2.13 -0.57
CA GLY A 45 -0.18 -1.63 0.76
C GLY A 45 -0.73 -0.22 0.70
N PHE A 46 -0.15 0.65 -0.12
CA PHE A 46 -0.68 1.99 -0.39
C PHE A 46 -2.07 1.94 -1.02
N ALA A 47 -2.25 1.19 -2.12
CA ALA A 47 -3.51 1.08 -2.83
C ALA A 47 -4.62 0.49 -1.96
N LEU A 48 -4.35 -0.59 -1.23
CA LEU A 48 -5.30 -1.22 -0.30
C LEU A 48 -5.70 -0.28 0.84
N ALA A 49 -4.75 0.46 1.40
CA ALA A 49 -5.06 1.45 2.43
C ALA A 49 -5.95 2.58 1.88
N ARG A 50 -5.85 2.93 0.59
CA ARG A 50 -6.76 3.89 -0.08
C ARG A 50 -8.15 3.30 -0.35
N VAL A 51 -8.26 1.99 -0.60
CA VAL A 51 -9.53 1.29 -0.77
C VAL A 51 -10.28 1.13 0.55
N VAL A 52 -9.61 0.59 1.58
CA VAL A 52 -10.24 0.19 2.84
C VAL A 52 -10.34 1.35 3.83
N GLY A 53 -9.44 2.34 3.75
CA GLY A 53 -9.36 3.45 4.70
C GLY A 53 -8.89 3.05 6.10
N ARG A 54 -8.62 1.76 6.34
CA ARG A 54 -8.10 1.22 7.61
C ARG A 54 -6.76 0.53 7.35
N ARG A 55 -5.69 1.07 7.94
CA ARG A 55 -4.33 0.53 7.79
C ARG A 55 -4.26 -0.95 8.16
N GLY A 56 -4.79 -1.34 9.32
CA GLY A 56 -4.71 -2.72 9.81
C GLY A 56 -5.28 -3.77 8.85
N VAL A 57 -6.39 -3.48 8.17
CA VAL A 57 -6.98 -4.42 7.19
C VAL A 57 -6.12 -4.51 5.93
N ALA A 58 -5.60 -3.38 5.44
CA ALA A 58 -4.67 -3.38 4.31
C ALA A 58 -3.40 -4.19 4.62
N LEU A 59 -2.86 -4.06 5.83
CA LEU A 59 -1.70 -4.83 6.28
C LEU A 59 -2.00 -6.32 6.39
N ALA A 60 -3.14 -6.70 6.97
CA ALA A 60 -3.53 -8.10 7.07
C ALA A 60 -3.65 -8.76 5.68
N LEU A 61 -4.22 -8.04 4.71
CA LEU A 61 -4.33 -8.52 3.33
C LEU A 61 -2.96 -8.65 2.65
N CYS A 62 -2.07 -7.67 2.78
CA CYS A 62 -0.71 -7.76 2.24
C CYS A 62 0.11 -8.88 2.88
N ALA A 63 0.04 -9.01 4.21
CA ALA A 63 0.74 -10.05 4.95
C ALA A 63 0.23 -11.45 4.56
N TRP A 64 -1.08 -11.61 4.39
CA TRP A 64 -1.69 -12.84 3.90
C TRP A 64 -1.30 -13.15 2.45
N TRP A 65 -1.31 -12.15 1.56
CA TRP A 65 -0.87 -12.30 0.18
C TRP A 65 0.58 -12.76 0.08
N SER A 66 1.51 -12.09 0.77
CA SER A 66 2.93 -12.48 0.79
C SER A 66 3.14 -13.88 1.40
N ALA A 67 2.39 -14.24 2.44
CA ALA A 67 2.45 -15.59 3.00
C ALA A 67 1.97 -16.67 2.00
N ALA A 68 0.88 -16.40 1.28
CA ALA A 68 0.37 -17.29 0.24
C ALA A 68 1.37 -17.43 -0.94
N LEU A 69 2.05 -16.35 -1.30
CA LEU A 69 3.08 -16.38 -2.33
C LEU A 69 4.25 -17.26 -1.91
N GLN A 70 4.71 -17.17 -0.67
CA GLN A 70 5.78 -18.05 -0.18
C GLN A 70 5.38 -19.50 -0.05
N TRP A 71 4.13 -19.77 0.32
CA TRP A 71 3.60 -21.12 0.25
C TRP A 71 3.69 -21.67 -1.16
N HIS A 72 3.29 -20.88 -2.17
CA HIS A 72 3.40 -21.29 -3.57
C HIS A 72 4.86 -21.49 -4.01
N LEU A 73 5.74 -20.55 -3.69
CA LEU A 73 7.17 -20.61 -4.01
C LEU A 73 7.89 -21.77 -3.32
N ALA A 74 7.39 -22.27 -2.19
CA ALA A 74 7.98 -23.45 -1.51
C ALA A 74 7.90 -24.71 -2.37
N PHE A 75 7.02 -24.74 -3.39
CA PHE A 75 6.93 -25.82 -4.38
C PHE A 75 7.74 -25.54 -5.65
N VAL A 76 8.32 -24.34 -5.80
CA VAL A 76 9.11 -23.96 -6.97
C VAL A 76 10.61 -24.12 -6.63
N PRO A 77 11.33 -25.01 -7.34
CA PRO A 77 12.76 -25.21 -7.10
C PRO A 77 13.55 -23.90 -7.24
N GLY A 78 14.56 -23.72 -6.38
CA GLY A 78 15.47 -22.58 -6.44
C GLY A 78 14.98 -21.29 -5.79
N HIS A 79 13.78 -21.27 -5.20
CA HIS A 79 13.27 -20.10 -4.48
C HIS A 79 13.59 -20.13 -2.99
N GLU A 80 14.09 -19.00 -2.47
CA GLU A 80 14.21 -18.78 -1.04
C GLU A 80 12.83 -18.47 -0.44
N VAL A 81 12.44 -19.23 0.57
CA VAL A 81 11.17 -19.06 1.29
C VAL A 81 11.39 -19.11 2.79
N GLY A 82 10.55 -18.39 3.54
CA GLY A 82 10.58 -18.39 4.99
C GLY A 82 10.40 -17.00 5.60
N VAL A 83 10.36 -16.95 6.92
CA VAL A 83 10.08 -15.73 7.69
C VAL A 83 11.04 -14.58 7.34
N ASN A 84 12.29 -14.88 7.02
CA ASN A 84 13.30 -13.89 6.62
C ASN A 84 13.01 -13.23 5.26
N VAL A 85 12.22 -13.88 4.40
CA VAL A 85 11.72 -13.32 3.14
C VAL A 85 10.40 -12.60 3.36
N TRP A 86 9.53 -13.16 4.21
CA TRP A 86 8.20 -12.62 4.51
C TRP A 86 8.21 -11.31 5.30
N LEU A 87 9.08 -11.21 6.30
CA LEU A 87 9.09 -10.05 7.18
C LEU A 87 9.42 -8.75 6.41
N PRO A 88 10.43 -8.70 5.52
CA PRO A 88 10.65 -7.57 4.61
C PRO A 88 9.42 -7.18 3.78
N ASP A 89 8.67 -8.16 3.27
CA ASP A 89 7.46 -7.93 2.46
C ASP A 89 6.38 -7.20 3.27
N VAL A 90 6.16 -7.65 4.51
CA VAL A 90 5.22 -6.99 5.43
C VAL A 90 5.67 -5.59 5.77
N LEU A 91 6.98 -5.38 6.02
CA LEU A 91 7.52 -4.04 6.30
C LEU A 91 7.35 -3.08 5.12
N ALA A 92 7.54 -3.55 3.90
CA ALA A 92 7.31 -2.77 2.69
C ALA A 92 5.83 -2.36 2.56
N ALA A 93 4.90 -3.31 2.77
CA ALA A 93 3.46 -3.02 2.78
C ALA A 93 3.06 -2.03 3.89
N ILE A 94 3.70 -2.11 5.07
CA ILE A 94 3.54 -1.13 6.15
C ILE A 94 3.93 0.27 5.69
N ALA A 95 5.12 0.43 5.10
CA ALA A 95 5.59 1.71 4.62
C ALA A 95 4.60 2.34 3.61
N GLY A 96 4.12 1.54 2.66
CA GLY A 96 3.10 1.95 1.69
C GLY A 96 1.77 2.39 2.31
N ALA A 97 1.22 1.57 3.19
CA ALA A 97 -0.05 1.86 3.86
C ALA A 97 0.02 3.12 4.74
N TRP A 98 1.18 3.38 5.35
CA TRP A 98 1.42 4.59 6.13
C TRP A 98 1.46 5.86 5.27
N TRP A 99 2.04 5.79 4.07
CA TRP A 99 2.03 6.90 3.12
C TRP A 99 0.64 7.20 2.57
N ALA A 100 -0.21 6.18 2.35
CA ALA A 100 -1.58 6.36 1.86
C ALA A 100 -2.48 7.15 2.81
N VAL A 101 -2.22 7.06 4.12
CA VAL A 101 -3.08 7.59 5.18
C VAL A 101 -2.40 8.78 5.88
N ARG A 102 -1.51 9.51 5.20
CA ARG A 102 -1.06 10.82 5.72
C ARG A 102 -2.29 11.70 5.91
N ARG A 103 -2.56 12.06 7.18
CA ARG A 103 -3.74 12.80 7.60
C ARG A 103 -3.86 14.12 6.82
N PRO A 104 -5.08 14.59 6.51
CA PRO A 104 -5.38 15.92 5.96
C PRO A 104 -5.13 17.05 6.99
N ALA A 105 -4.10 16.94 7.84
CA ALA A 105 -3.69 18.01 8.74
C ALA A 105 -3.11 19.21 7.96
N LEU A 106 -2.55 18.96 6.76
CA LEU A 106 -2.09 20.03 5.88
C LEU A 106 -3.26 20.75 5.18
N ALA A 107 -4.30 20.02 4.78
CA ALA A 107 -5.49 20.61 4.15
C ALA A 107 -6.33 21.41 5.16
N ALA A 108 -6.38 21.00 6.42
CA ALA A 108 -7.01 21.77 7.50
C ALA A 108 -6.23 23.06 7.84
N ARG A 109 -4.90 23.08 7.70
CA ARG A 109 -4.10 24.32 7.88
C ARG A 109 -4.26 25.31 6.72
N VAL A 110 -4.44 24.83 5.49
CA VAL A 110 -4.69 25.69 4.32
C VAL A 110 -6.12 26.27 4.34
N ASN A 111 -7.10 25.50 4.82
CA ASN A 111 -8.48 25.98 4.97
C ASN A 111 -8.74 26.74 6.29
N GLY A 112 -7.83 26.68 7.26
CA GLY A 112 -7.93 27.35 8.56
C GLY A 112 -7.60 28.85 8.54
N VAL A 113 -7.25 29.43 7.38
CA VAL A 113 -6.98 30.87 7.23
C VAL A 113 -8.25 31.65 6.79
N ARG A 114 -9.40 30.99 6.64
CA ARG A 114 -10.69 31.65 6.38
C ARG A 114 -11.78 31.21 7.36
N SER A 115 -11.55 31.49 8.63
CA SER A 115 -12.63 31.80 9.55
C SER A 115 -12.42 33.23 10.04
N VAL A 116 -12.72 34.19 9.15
CA VAL A 116 -13.05 35.55 9.60
C VAL A 116 -14.34 35.38 10.38
N ALA A 117 -14.23 35.43 11.71
CA ALA A 117 -15.40 35.67 12.55
C ALA A 117 -15.92 37.06 12.15
N VAL A 118 -16.94 37.09 11.29
CA VAL A 118 -17.72 38.30 11.02
C VAL A 118 -18.48 38.58 12.32
N LEU A 119 -17.85 39.42 13.14
CA LEU A 119 -18.40 39.97 14.37
C LEU A 119 -19.29 41.16 14.01
N SER A 120 -20.34 40.91 13.24
CA SER A 120 -21.40 41.89 12.97
C SER A 120 -22.69 41.13 12.76
N ASP A 121 -23.44 40.94 13.85
CA ASP A 121 -24.90 41.06 13.90
C ASP A 121 -25.38 40.64 15.29
N ILE A 122 -25.32 41.58 16.23
CA ILE A 122 -26.28 41.64 17.33
C ILE A 122 -26.91 43.04 17.27
N PRO A 123 -28.15 43.19 16.79
CA PRO A 123 -28.88 44.44 16.91
C PRO A 123 -29.22 44.74 18.37
N ARG A 124 -29.28 46.04 18.66
CA ARG A 124 -29.32 46.74 19.95
C ARG A 124 -30.31 46.20 20.98
#